data_AF-A0A7J4T7C6-F1
#
_entry.id   AF-A0A7J4T7C6-F1
#
_cell.length_a   1.000
_cell.length_b   1.000
_cell.length_c   1.000
_cell.angle_alpha   90.00
_cell.angle_beta   90.00
_cell.angle_gamma   90.00
#
_symmetry.space_group_name_H-M   'P 1'
#
loop_
_entity.id
_entity.type
_entity.pdbx_description
1 polymer ?
#
loop_
_entity_poly.entity_id
_entity_poly.type
_entity_poly.pdbx_seq_one_letter_code
_entity_poly.pdbx_strand_id
1 'polypeptide(L)'
;MKVKPWWKDGIEFLCQPDCGKCCEEPNGMVFLAKSDIIRLADHFDLTTSEYLKQHCKRSIDGRFILASNLETKFCQYYNENKQCDVYVSRPSQC
;
A
#
# COMPACT_ATOMS: atom_id res chain seq x y z
N MET A 1 12.72 37.27 -4.45
CA MET A 1 11.94 36.05 -4.78
C MET A 1 11.95 35.15 -3.55
N LYS A 2 10.80 34.65 -3.07
CA LYS A 2 10.77 33.68 -1.96
C LYS A 2 11.16 32.31 -2.51
N VAL A 3 12.22 31.72 -1.96
CA VAL A 3 12.67 30.37 -2.32
C VAL A 3 11.58 29.38 -1.91
N LYS A 4 11.20 28.51 -2.85
CA LYS A 4 10.23 27.45 -2.60
C LYS A 4 10.82 26.47 -1.56
N PRO A 5 10.07 26.06 -0.51
CA PRO A 5 10.59 25.09 0.44
C PRO A 5 10.94 23.77 -0.26
N TRP A 6 12.06 23.15 0.13
CA TRP A 6 12.59 21.93 -0.49
C TRP A 6 11.62 20.73 -0.45
N TRP A 7 10.69 20.70 0.50
CA TRP A 7 9.69 19.64 0.68
C TRP A 7 8.41 19.85 -0.14
N LYS A 8 8.26 21.01 -0.82
CA LYS A 8 6.97 21.39 -1.42
C LYS A 8 6.54 20.49 -2.59
N ASP A 9 7.48 19.80 -3.21
CA ASP A 9 7.19 18.84 -4.29
C ASP A 9 7.05 17.39 -3.79
N GLY A 10 7.02 17.20 -2.47
CA GLY A 10 6.94 15.90 -1.83
C GLY A 10 8.31 15.40 -1.36
N ILE A 11 8.26 14.40 -0.50
CA ILE A 11 9.44 13.66 -0.03
C ILE A 11 9.25 12.24 -0.56
N GLU A 12 10.17 11.80 -1.41
CA GLU A 12 10.13 10.44 -1.94
C GLU A 12 10.71 9.48 -0.91
N PHE A 13 9.85 8.63 -0.35
CA PHE A 13 10.28 7.53 0.48
C PHE A 13 10.54 6.30 -0.39
N LEU A 14 11.72 5.70 -0.22
CA LEU A 14 12.10 4.45 -0.86
C LEU A 14 12.35 3.40 0.23
N CYS A 15 11.80 2.20 0.03
CA CYS A 15 12.19 1.05 0.83
C CYS A 15 13.71 0.82 0.73
N GLN A 16 14.33 0.52 1.87
CA GLN A 16 15.73 0.10 1.90
C GLN A 16 15.88 -1.30 1.27
N PRO A 17 17.03 -1.58 0.62
CA PRO A 17 17.33 -2.93 0.15
C PRO A 17 17.16 -3.96 1.26
N ASP A 18 16.48 -5.06 0.98
CA ASP A 18 16.29 -6.22 1.86
C ASP A 18 15.63 -5.94 3.23
N CYS A 19 14.93 -4.81 3.38
CA CYS A 19 14.39 -4.41 4.67
C CYS A 19 13.06 -5.11 4.99
N GLY A 20 12.02 -5.03 4.16
CA GLY A 20 10.73 -5.75 4.33
C GLY A 20 9.93 -5.49 5.63
N LYS A 21 10.52 -4.84 6.65
CA LYS A 21 10.03 -4.78 8.04
C LYS A 21 8.62 -4.23 8.19
N CYS A 22 8.28 -3.20 7.41
CA CYS A 22 6.93 -2.61 7.44
C CYS A 22 5.87 -3.56 6.86
N CYS A 23 6.26 -4.39 5.88
CA CYS A 23 5.35 -5.30 5.19
C CYS A 23 5.16 -6.61 5.97
N GLU A 24 6.16 -7.04 6.74
CA GLU A 24 6.10 -8.24 7.59
C GLU A 24 5.51 -8.00 8.99
N GLU A 25 5.02 -6.80 9.30
CA GLU A 25 4.33 -6.53 10.57
C GLU A 25 2.95 -7.23 10.58
N PRO A 26 2.71 -8.28 11.39
CA PRO A 26 1.46 -9.06 11.36
C PRO A 26 0.20 -8.26 11.67
N ASN A 27 0.35 -7.14 12.41
CA ASN A 27 -0.74 -6.26 12.78
C ASN A 27 -0.76 -4.97 11.93
N GLY A 28 0.03 -4.94 10.86
CA GLY A 28 0.13 -3.80 9.97
C GLY A 28 -1.21 -3.46 9.33
N MET A 29 -1.59 -2.19 9.40
CA MET A 29 -2.79 -1.67 8.75
C MET A 29 -2.42 -0.60 7.74
N VAL A 30 -2.74 -0.86 6.48
CA VAL A 30 -2.54 0.08 5.38
C VAL A 30 -3.90 0.62 4.98
N PHE A 31 -4.17 1.87 5.34
CA PHE A 31 -5.40 2.57 4.97
C PHE A 31 -5.29 3.08 3.54
N LEU A 32 -6.38 2.91 2.79
CA LEU A 32 -6.43 3.29 1.39
C LEU A 32 -7.25 4.55 1.20
N ALA A 33 -6.64 5.56 0.61
CA ALA A 33 -7.37 6.66 0.00
C ALA A 33 -7.99 6.19 -1.33
N LYS A 34 -8.97 6.95 -1.83
CA LYS A 34 -9.60 6.67 -3.13
C LYS A 34 -8.58 6.58 -4.27
N SER A 35 -7.55 7.42 -4.25
CA SER A 35 -6.46 7.41 -5.24
C SER A 35 -5.62 6.14 -5.18
N ASP A 36 -5.38 5.59 -3.99
CA ASP A 36 -4.65 4.32 -3.84
C ASP A 36 -5.45 3.18 -4.47
N ILE A 37 -6.75 3.13 -4.20
CA ILE A 37 -7.67 2.11 -4.74
C ILE A 37 -7.69 2.15 -6.27
N ILE A 38 -7.74 3.35 -6.87
CA ILE A 38 -7.71 3.50 -8.34
C ILE A 38 -6.40 2.97 -8.90
N ARG A 39 -5.25 3.42 -8.38
CA ARG A 39 -3.93 2.96 -8.87
C ARG A 39 -3.73 1.46 -8.75
N LEU A 40 -4.18 0.87 -7.65
CA LEU A 40 -4.06 -0.56 -7.42
C LEU A 40 -5.02 -1.34 -8.32
N ALA A 41 -6.27 -0.90 -8.48
CA ALA A 41 -7.21 -1.54 -9.38
C ALA A 41 -6.71 -1.52 -10.83
N ASP A 42 -6.19 -0.38 -11.30
CA ASP A 42 -5.60 -0.22 -12.62
C ASP A 42 -4.37 -1.15 -12.80
N HIS A 43 -3.55 -1.34 -11.75
CA HIS A 43 -2.39 -2.25 -11.79
C HIS A 43 -2.78 -3.72 -12.02
N PHE A 44 -3.96 -4.13 -11.56
CA PHE A 44 -4.47 -5.50 -11.72
C PHE A 44 -5.46 -5.63 -12.87
N ASP A 45 -5.66 -4.58 -13.68
CA ASP A 45 -6.68 -4.51 -14.73
C ASP A 45 -8.10 -4.83 -14.21
N LEU A 46 -8.41 -4.38 -13.00
CA LEU A 46 -9.70 -4.57 -12.33
C LEU A 46 -10.47 -3.26 -12.23
N THR A 47 -11.79 -3.35 -12.09
CA THR A 47 -12.55 -2.20 -11.59
C THR A 47 -12.25 -1.95 -10.11
N THR A 48 -12.41 -0.71 -9.67
CA THR A 48 -12.24 -0.37 -8.24
C THR A 48 -13.13 -1.19 -7.30
N SER A 49 -14.35 -1.53 -7.74
CA SER A 49 -15.27 -2.37 -6.97
C SER A 49 -14.76 -3.81 -6.81
N GLU A 50 -14.25 -4.40 -7.90
CA GLU A 50 -13.66 -5.74 -7.89
C GLU A 50 -12.41 -5.77 -7.01
N TYR A 51 -11.53 -4.77 -7.15
CA TYR A 51 -10.33 -4.67 -6.34
C TYR A 51 -10.66 -4.57 -4.84
N LEU A 52 -11.63 -3.72 -4.47
CA LEU A 52 -12.06 -3.59 -3.07
C LEU A 52 -12.61 -4.90 -2.51
N LYS A 53 -13.36 -5.66 -3.32
CA LYS A 53 -13.94 -6.94 -2.91
C LYS A 53 -12.88 -8.03 -2.75
N GLN A 54 -11.87 -8.04 -3.61
CA GLN A 54 -10.86 -9.12 -3.67
C GLN A 54 -9.67 -8.86 -2.75
N HIS A 55 -9.23 -7.61 -2.60
CA HIS A 55 -7.96 -7.25 -1.97
C HIS A 55 -8.09 -6.37 -0.72
N CYS A 56 -9.30 -5.92 -0.37
CA CYS A 56 -9.49 -5.01 0.77
C CYS A 56 -10.46 -5.58 1.80
N LYS A 57 -10.34 -5.07 3.02
CA LYS A 57 -11.32 -5.26 4.10
C LYS A 57 -11.70 -3.90 4.69
N ARG A 58 -12.74 -3.87 5.52
CA ARG A 58 -13.11 -2.67 6.27
C ARG A 58 -12.51 -2.72 7.67
N SER A 59 -11.96 -1.59 8.11
CA SER A 59 -11.62 -1.34 9.52
C SER A 59 -12.88 -1.17 10.37
N ILE A 60 -12.70 -1.10 11.69
CA ILE A 60 -13.80 -0.93 12.66
C ILE A 60 -14.57 0.38 12.42
N ASP A 61 -13.87 1.44 12.01
CA ASP A 61 -14.45 2.74 11.65
C ASP A 61 -14.93 2.81 10.18
N GLY A 62 -14.96 1.68 9.48
CA GLY A 62 -15.55 1.53 8.16
C GLY A 62 -14.68 1.97 6.98
N ARG A 63 -13.42 2.36 7.22
CA ARG A 63 -12.46 2.71 6.16
C ARG A 63 -11.92 1.47 5.46
N PHE A 64 -11.48 1.61 4.21
CA PHE A 64 -10.84 0.53 3.48
C PHE A 64 -9.38 0.38 3.89
N ILE A 65 -8.99 -0.85 4.19
CA ILE A 65 -7.61 -1.25 4.44
C ILE A 65 -7.25 -2.44 3.55
N LEU A 66 -5.97 -2.60 3.22
CA LEU A 66 -5.51 -3.80 2.52
C LEU A 66 -5.80 -5.05 3.37
N ALA A 67 -6.16 -6.13 2.68
CA ALA A 67 -6.16 -7.45 3.28
C ALA A 67 -4.71 -7.90 3.59
N SER A 68 -4.59 -8.74 4.61
CA SER A 68 -3.34 -9.40 4.98
C SER A 68 -3.33 -10.81 4.40
N ASN A 69 -2.15 -11.39 4.19
CA ASN A 69 -2.02 -12.80 3.88
C ASN A 69 -2.67 -13.65 5.00
N LEU A 70 -3.43 -14.69 4.64
CA LEU A 70 -4.18 -15.48 5.61
C LEU A 70 -3.31 -16.33 6.53
N GLU A 71 -2.14 -16.78 6.06
CA GLU A 71 -1.22 -17.63 6.80
C GLU A 71 -0.24 -16.79 7.62
N THR A 72 0.52 -15.91 6.95
CA THR A 72 1.60 -15.15 7.60
C THR A 72 1.10 -13.93 8.36
N LYS A 73 -0.11 -13.44 8.05
CA LYS A 73 -0.67 -12.17 8.52
C LYS A 73 0.08 -10.91 8.07
N PHE A 74 1.10 -11.06 7.23
CA PHE A 74 1.84 -9.95 6.62
C PHE A 74 1.00 -9.23 5.56
N CYS A 75 1.53 -8.13 5.01
CA CYS A 75 0.97 -7.51 3.82
C CYS A 75 0.79 -8.54 2.70
N GLN A 76 -0.38 -8.55 2.04
CA GLN A 76 -0.67 -9.51 0.97
C GLN A 76 0.28 -9.43 -0.23
N TYR A 77 0.96 -8.30 -0.42
CA TYR A 77 1.90 -8.05 -1.51
C TYR A 77 3.38 -8.24 -1.10
N TYR A 78 3.64 -8.77 0.10
CA TYR A 78 4.98 -9.10 0.53
C TYR A 78 5.39 -10.45 -0.05
N ASN A 79 6.52 -10.47 -0.77
CA ASN A 79 7.04 -11.68 -1.39
C ASN A 79 8.24 -12.28 -0.66
N GLU A 80 8.65 -13.47 -1.09
CA GLU A 80 9.77 -14.23 -0.51
C GLU A 80 11.12 -13.51 -0.59
N ASN A 81 11.29 -12.59 -1.54
CA ASN A 81 12.49 -11.78 -1.72
C ASN A 81 12.48 -10.52 -0.82
N LYS A 82 11.55 -10.42 0.13
CA LYS A 82 11.34 -9.27 1.01
C LYS A 82 10.99 -7.98 0.28
N GLN A 83 10.31 -8.10 -0.85
CA GLN A 83 9.92 -6.99 -1.72
C GLN A 83 8.38 -6.88 -1.81
N CYS A 84 7.92 -5.77 -2.41
CA CYS A 84 6.51 -5.53 -2.66
C CYS A 84 6.18 -5.80 -4.13
N ASP A 85 5.24 -6.71 -4.39
CA ASP A 85 4.84 -7.06 -5.77
C ASP A 85 4.19 -5.90 -6.52
N VAL A 86 3.59 -4.94 -5.79
CA VAL A 86 2.90 -3.77 -6.35
C VAL A 86 3.68 -2.47 -6.12
N TYR A 87 5.01 -2.53 -6.03
CA TYR A 87 5.84 -1.40 -5.58
C TYR A 87 5.56 -0.08 -6.30
N VAL A 88 5.32 -0.13 -7.61
CA VAL A 88 5.04 1.03 -8.48
C VAL A 88 3.66 1.64 -8.23
N SER A 89 2.71 0.85 -7.74
CA SER A 89 1.32 1.24 -7.48
C SER A 89 1.01 1.26 -5.98
N ARG A 90 2.03 1.21 -5.12
CA ARG A 90 1.87 1.06 -3.67
C ARG A 90 1.02 2.19 -3.07
N PRO A 91 0.30 1.91 -1.98
CA PRO A 91 -0.41 2.95 -1.23
C PRO A 91 0.53 4.06 -0.77
N SER A 92 -0.01 5.27 -0.65
CA SER A 92 0.77 6.44 -0.24
C SER A 92 1.31 6.37 1.21
N GLN A 93 0.78 5.45 2.02
CA GLN A 93 1.27 5.16 3.39
C GLN A 93 2.54 4.29 3.40
N CYS A 94 2.89 3.66 2.26
CA CYS A 94 3.96 2.67 2.14
C CYS A 94 5.25 3.25 1.53
#